data_AF-G0ZJ66-F1
#
_entry.id   AF-G0ZJ66-F1
#
_cell.length_a   1.000
_cell.length_b   1.000
_cell.length_c   1.000
_cell.angle_alpha   90.00
_cell.angle_beta   90.00
_cell.angle_gamma   90.00
#
_symmetry.space_group_name_H-M   'P 1'
#
loop_
_entity.id
_entity.type
_entity.pdbx_description
1 polymer ?
#
loop_
_entity_poly.entity_id
_entity_poly.type
_entity_poly.pdbx_seq_one_letter_code
_entity_poly.pdbx_strand_id
1 'polypeptide(L)'
;MADIPYHVDYDEPFGPKGKCPWITLNGEEIGDSQLIMERLGSMYNKNFSSALTQEQKAVAQAMRIMVDEHLVWCLVVWRYIVDGGRSLLACMEWPRFTRLFIPRLKYKIEKVAKLQGIGRHSSTEVEEMGRKDIAALSVYLGNNQ
;
A
#
# COMPACT_ATOMS: atom_id res chain seq x y z
N MET A 1 16.77 10.65 1.01
CA MET A 1 16.10 9.91 2.11
C MET A 1 15.99 10.84 3.31
N ALA A 2 15.25 10.47 4.37
CA ALA A 2 15.01 11.36 5.52
C ALA A 2 16.24 11.54 6.44
N ASP A 3 17.28 10.72 6.27
CA ASP A 3 18.48 10.63 7.10
C ASP A 3 18.19 10.42 8.59
N ILE A 4 17.14 9.64 8.88
CA ILE A 4 16.77 9.23 10.24
C ILE A 4 17.42 7.86 10.51
N PRO A 5 18.25 7.70 11.56
CA PRO A 5 18.82 6.41 11.93
C PRO A 5 17.72 5.40 12.29
N TYR A 6 17.84 4.16 11.82
CA TYR A 6 16.90 3.09 12.12
C TYR A 6 17.61 1.73 12.22
N HIS A 7 16.97 0.79 12.90
CA HIS A 7 17.32 -0.62 12.91
C HIS A 7 16.17 -1.40 12.29
N VAL A 8 16.46 -2.36 11.41
CA VAL A 8 15.43 -3.21 10.81
C VAL A 8 15.21 -4.42 11.70
N ASP A 9 13.97 -4.59 12.14
CA ASP A 9 13.53 -5.79 12.82
C ASP A 9 13.05 -6.82 11.77
N TYR A 10 13.66 -8.01 11.80
CA TYR A 10 13.29 -9.14 10.94
C TYR A 10 12.58 -10.27 11.71
N ASP A 11 12.52 -10.16 13.04
CA ASP A 11 12.00 -11.19 13.93
C ASP A 11 10.50 -10.97 14.20
N GLU A 12 10.07 -9.71 14.30
CA GLU A 12 8.68 -9.32 14.57
C GLU A 12 8.02 -8.64 13.35
N PRO A 13 7.46 -9.42 12.40
CA PRO A 13 6.96 -8.85 11.16
C PRO A 13 5.69 -8.01 11.33
N PHE A 14 4.88 -8.23 12.37
CA PHE A 14 3.57 -7.57 12.52
C PHE A 14 3.49 -6.73 13.78
N GLY A 15 3.23 -5.44 13.61
CA GLY A 15 3.09 -4.50 14.72
C GLY A 15 1.69 -4.51 15.36
N PRO A 16 1.38 -3.51 16.19
CA PRO A 16 0.17 -3.47 17.03
C PRO A 16 -1.15 -3.48 16.26
N LYS A 17 -1.12 -3.14 14.95
CA LYS A 17 -2.28 -3.19 14.03
C LYS A 17 -2.36 -4.47 13.20
N GLY A 18 -1.49 -5.45 13.45
CA GLY A 18 -1.40 -6.69 12.69
C GLY A 18 -0.93 -6.51 11.24
N LYS A 19 -0.23 -5.41 10.94
CA LYS A 19 0.24 -5.05 9.59
C LYS A 19 1.63 -4.41 9.64
N CYS A 20 2.31 -4.46 8.51
CA CYS A 20 3.54 -3.69 8.21
C CYS A 20 3.19 -2.49 7.31
N PRO A 21 4.02 -1.43 7.28
CA PRO A 21 5.14 -1.20 8.20
C PRO A 21 4.66 -0.71 9.58
N TRP A 22 5.53 -0.92 10.58
CA TRP A 22 5.40 -0.42 11.95
C TRP A 22 6.79 -0.13 12.51
N ILE A 23 6.88 0.69 13.56
CA ILE A 23 8.14 1.02 14.25
C ILE A 23 7.96 1.01 15.77
N THR A 24 9.07 0.84 16.49
CA THR A 24 9.19 1.20 17.90
C THR A 24 10.01 2.48 18.01
N LEU A 25 9.45 3.51 18.63
CA LEU A 25 10.07 4.81 18.81
C LEU A 25 10.07 5.18 20.29
N ASN A 26 11.24 5.17 20.92
CA ASN A 26 11.41 5.45 22.36
C ASN A 26 10.52 4.56 23.27
N GLY A 27 10.32 3.29 22.88
CA GLY A 27 9.49 2.33 23.60
C GLY A 27 7.99 2.39 23.26
N GLU A 28 7.56 3.30 22.38
CA GLU A 28 6.18 3.36 21.86
C GLU A 28 6.09 2.64 20.51
N GLU A 29 5.13 1.72 20.36
CA GLU A 29 4.87 1.05 19.09
C GLU A 29 3.88 1.84 18.23
N ILE A 30 4.26 2.11 16.98
CA ILE A 30 3.48 2.90 16.04
C ILE A 30 3.33 2.11 14.74
N GLY A 31 2.11 1.71 14.42
CA GLY A 31 1.76 1.09 13.14
C GLY A 31 1.00 2.04 12.21
N ASP A 32 1.00 1.72 10.92
CA ASP A 32 0.51 2.54 9.78
C ASP A 32 1.58 3.48 9.22
N SER A 33 1.89 3.33 7.93
CA SER A 33 2.96 4.10 7.27
C SER A 33 2.75 5.60 7.32
N GLN A 34 1.51 6.08 7.20
CA GLN A 34 1.22 7.51 7.21
C GLN A 34 1.42 8.10 8.60
N LEU A 35 0.92 7.42 9.64
CA LEU A 35 1.10 7.85 11.03
C LEU A 35 2.58 7.84 11.44
N ILE A 36 3.34 6.83 10.97
CA ILE A 36 4.79 6.75 11.18
C ILE A 36 5.48 7.95 10.54
N MET A 37 5.16 8.28 9.29
CA MET A 37 5.75 9.43 8.60
C MET A 37 5.43 10.75 9.29
N GLU A 38 4.19 10.93 9.76
CA GLU A 38 3.77 12.14 10.50
C GLU A 38 4.52 12.29 11.82
N ARG A 39 4.62 11.21 12.61
CA ARG A 39 5.35 11.21 13.89
C ARG A 39 6.83 11.51 13.70
N LEU A 40 7.48 10.82 12.77
CA LEU A 40 8.91 11.02 12.49
C LEU A 40 9.18 12.40 11.89
N GLY A 41 8.31 12.87 10.99
CA GLY A 41 8.40 14.19 10.38
C GLY A 41 8.33 15.30 11.42
N SER A 42 7.42 15.19 12.39
CA SER A 42 7.32 16.12 13.51
C SER A 42 8.51 16.04 14.46
N MET A 43 8.94 14.84 14.86
CA MET A 43 10.01 14.65 15.84
C MET A 43 11.40 15.10 15.33
N TYR A 44 11.71 14.84 14.06
CA TYR A 44 13.02 15.12 13.46
C TYR A 44 13.05 16.38 12.59
N ASN A 45 11.97 17.18 12.59
CA ASN A 45 11.79 18.34 11.72
C ASN A 45 12.00 18.00 10.23
N LYS A 46 11.49 16.84 9.80
CA LYS A 46 11.59 16.31 8.43
C LYS A 46 10.23 16.36 7.74
N ASN A 47 9.65 17.55 7.62
CA ASN A 47 8.37 17.73 6.94
C ASN A 47 8.57 17.91 5.43
N PHE A 48 8.39 16.82 4.67
CA PHE A 48 8.51 16.80 3.20
C PHE A 48 7.45 17.64 2.49
N SER A 49 6.37 18.02 3.19
CA SER A 49 5.28 18.84 2.66
C SER A 49 5.37 20.31 3.10
N SER A 50 6.46 20.71 3.75
CA SER A 50 6.64 22.08 4.28
C SER A 50 6.64 23.15 3.19
N ALA A 51 7.20 22.84 2.01
CA ALA A 51 7.23 23.73 0.85
C ALA A 51 5.93 23.76 0.05
N LEU A 52 4.95 22.90 0.35
CA LEU A 52 3.71 22.79 -0.41
C LEU A 52 2.69 23.85 0.02
N THR A 53 2.00 24.43 -0.96
CA THR A 53 0.82 25.26 -0.72
C THR A 53 -0.32 24.43 -0.13
N GLN A 54 -1.33 25.09 0.45
CA GLN A 54 -2.50 24.40 0.99
C GLN A 54 -3.27 23.62 -0.09
N GLU A 55 -3.35 24.17 -1.30
CA GLU A 55 -3.93 23.48 -2.45
C GLU A 55 -3.13 22.23 -2.83
N GLN A 56 -1.80 22.34 -2.92
CA GLN A 56 -0.93 21.20 -3.23
C GLN A 56 -1.04 20.09 -2.18
N LYS A 57 -1.16 20.44 -0.89
CA LYS A 57 -1.39 19.45 0.18
C LYS A 57 -2.74 18.75 0.03
N ALA A 58 -3.79 19.48 -0.35
CA ALA A 58 -5.10 18.89 -0.61
C ALA A 58 -5.06 17.92 -1.80
N VAL A 59 -4.37 18.29 -2.88
CA VAL A 59 -4.18 17.40 -4.04
C VAL A 59 -3.35 16.17 -3.66
N ALA A 60 -2.26 16.34 -2.90
CA ALA A 60 -1.43 15.23 -2.43
C ALA A 60 -2.24 14.25 -1.56
N GLN A 61 -3.10 14.76 -0.68
CA GLN A 61 -4.00 13.94 0.13
C GLN A 61 -4.99 13.15 -0.75
N ALA A 62 -5.61 13.79 -1.74
CA ALA A 62 -6.54 13.12 -2.65
C ALA A 62 -5.85 12.02 -3.47
N MET A 63 -4.66 12.31 -4.01
CA MET A 63 -3.85 11.34 -4.76
C MET A 63 -3.44 10.16 -3.89
N ARG A 64 -2.99 10.41 -2.66
CA ARG A 64 -2.63 9.36 -1.72
C ARG A 64 -3.82 8.45 -1.40
N ILE A 65 -4.99 9.02 -1.10
CA ILE A 65 -6.20 8.23 -0.84
C ILE A 65 -6.60 7.40 -2.06
N MET A 66 -6.54 7.96 -3.27
CA MET A 66 -6.82 7.20 -4.50
C MET A 66 -5.85 6.01 -4.64
N VAL A 67 -4.56 6.21 -4.37
CA VAL A 67 -3.58 5.13 -4.42
C VAL A 67 -3.87 4.06 -3.35
N ASP A 68 -4.01 4.48 -2.09
CA ASP A 68 -4.12 3.59 -0.94
C ASP A 68 -5.45 2.82 -0.92
N GLU A 69 -6.56 3.46 -1.31
CA GLU A 69 -7.92 2.94 -1.13
C GLU A 69 -8.63 2.53 -2.43
N HIS A 70 -8.07 2.84 -3.60
CA HIS A 70 -8.64 2.43 -4.89
C HIS A 70 -7.65 1.63 -5.74
N LEU A 71 -6.49 2.20 -6.06
CA LEU A 71 -5.50 1.53 -6.93
C LEU A 71 -4.94 0.26 -6.30
N VAL A 72 -4.59 0.29 -4.99
CA VAL A 72 -4.11 -0.90 -4.27
C VAL A 72 -5.12 -2.04 -4.34
N TRP A 73 -6.41 -1.74 -4.25
CA TRP A 73 -7.47 -2.76 -4.34
C TRP A 73 -7.60 -3.35 -5.75
N CYS A 74 -7.41 -2.53 -6.80
CA CYS A 74 -7.29 -3.03 -8.17
C CYS A 74 -6.11 -4.01 -8.32
N LEU A 75 -4.95 -3.66 -7.73
CA LEU A 75 -3.76 -4.52 -7.72
C LEU A 75 -3.97 -5.81 -6.91
N VAL A 76 -4.70 -5.75 -5.79
CA VAL A 76 -5.04 -6.93 -4.98
C VAL A 76 -5.91 -7.90 -5.79
N VAL A 77 -6.94 -7.41 -6.48
CA VAL A 77 -7.78 -8.24 -7.36
C VAL A 77 -6.93 -8.87 -8.46
N TRP A 78 -6.13 -8.07 -9.17
CA TRP A 78 -5.26 -8.60 -10.22
C TRP A 78 -4.30 -9.66 -9.68
N ARG A 79 -3.58 -9.36 -8.60
CA ARG A 79 -2.53 -10.23 -8.03
C ARG A 79 -3.07 -11.56 -7.53
N TYR A 80 -4.19 -11.55 -6.81
CA TYR A 80 -4.66 -12.75 -6.11
C TYR A 80 -5.79 -13.48 -6.83
N ILE A 81 -6.57 -12.81 -7.67
CA ILE A 81 -7.72 -13.42 -8.36
C ILE A 81 -7.35 -13.76 -9.81
N VAL A 82 -6.83 -12.80 -10.57
CA VAL A 82 -6.50 -12.94 -11.99
C VAL A 82 -5.19 -13.72 -12.17
N ASP A 83 -4.10 -13.24 -11.56
CA ASP A 83 -2.82 -13.93 -11.60
C ASP A 83 -2.79 -15.17 -10.68
N GLY A 84 -3.60 -15.17 -9.62
CA GLY A 84 -3.65 -16.28 -8.67
C GLY A 84 -2.39 -16.40 -7.81
N GLY A 85 -1.64 -15.32 -7.64
CA GLY A 85 -0.42 -15.26 -6.83
C GLY A 85 0.82 -15.87 -7.47
N ARG A 86 0.82 -16.17 -8.77
CA ARG A 86 1.99 -16.73 -9.47
C ARG A 86 3.16 -15.75 -9.48
N SER A 87 2.93 -14.50 -9.83
CA SER A 87 3.94 -13.43 -9.78
C SER A 87 4.46 -13.24 -8.36
N LEU A 88 3.58 -13.34 -7.36
CA LEU A 88 3.99 -13.22 -5.95
C LEU A 88 4.95 -14.34 -5.54
N LEU A 89 4.62 -15.58 -5.91
CA LEU A 89 5.43 -16.78 -5.64
C LEU A 89 6.73 -16.81 -6.47
N ALA A 90 6.79 -16.11 -7.60
CA ALA A 90 8.00 -15.99 -8.40
C ALA A 90 8.97 -14.94 -7.83
N CYS A 91 8.44 -13.89 -7.19
CA CYS A 91 9.24 -12.80 -6.64
C CYS A 91 9.66 -13.01 -5.18
N MET A 92 9.11 -14.00 -4.47
CA MET A 92 9.47 -14.28 -3.08
C MET A 92 9.96 -15.71 -2.87
N GLU A 93 10.98 -15.87 -2.03
CA GLU A 93 11.51 -17.18 -1.62
C GLU A 93 10.60 -17.84 -0.59
N TRP A 94 9.48 -18.40 -1.04
CA TRP A 94 8.52 -19.07 -0.16
C TRP A 94 8.74 -20.58 -0.11
N PRO A 95 8.62 -21.20 1.07
CA PRO A 95 8.62 -22.66 1.19
C PRO A 95 7.56 -23.28 0.27
N ARG A 96 7.89 -24.37 -0.42
CA ARG A 96 6.99 -24.98 -1.44
C ARG A 96 5.62 -25.35 -0.90
N PHE A 97 5.51 -25.68 0.40
CA PHE A 97 4.23 -26.02 1.04
C PHE A 97 3.25 -24.84 1.10
N THR A 98 3.72 -23.58 1.01
CA THR A 98 2.85 -22.39 0.99
C THR A 98 1.88 -22.38 -0.18
N ARG A 99 2.23 -23.06 -1.30
CA ARG A 99 1.37 -23.22 -2.48
C ARG A 99 0.05 -23.91 -2.15
N LEU A 100 0.01 -24.77 -1.12
CA LEU A 100 -1.21 -25.45 -0.66
C LEU A 100 -2.24 -24.48 -0.07
N PHE A 101 -1.82 -23.29 0.37
CA PHE A 101 -2.69 -22.30 0.99
C PHE A 101 -3.22 -21.25 0.01
N ILE A 102 -2.67 -21.19 -1.22
CA ILE A 102 -3.06 -20.21 -2.24
C ILE A 102 -4.57 -20.23 -2.56
N PRO A 103 -5.23 -21.39 -2.74
CA PRO A 103 -6.67 -21.41 -2.99
C PRO A 103 -7.50 -20.81 -1.84
N ARG A 104 -7.10 -21.09 -0.60
CA ARG A 104 -7.75 -20.53 0.60
C ARG A 104 -7.54 -19.03 0.71
N LEU A 105 -6.32 -18.57 0.41
CA LEU A 105 -5.98 -17.14 0.38
C LEU A 105 -6.80 -16.41 -0.69
N LYS A 106 -6.86 -16.95 -1.91
CA LYS A 106 -7.67 -16.40 -3.01
C LYS A 106 -9.13 -16.26 -2.59
N TYR A 107 -9.74 -17.31 -2.03
CA TYR A 107 -11.12 -17.26 -1.55
C TYR A 107 -11.36 -16.19 -0.48
N LYS A 108 -10.42 -16.05 0.47
CA LYS A 108 -10.49 -15.01 1.52
C LYS A 108 -10.42 -13.61 0.89
N ILE A 109 -9.50 -13.40 -0.05
CA ILE A 109 -9.29 -12.11 -0.71
C ILE A 109 -10.50 -11.74 -1.58
N GLU A 110 -11.08 -12.69 -2.32
CA GLU A 110 -12.30 -12.46 -3.09
C GLU A 110 -13.45 -11.96 -2.19
N LYS A 111 -13.63 -12.54 -1.01
CA LYS A 111 -14.63 -12.06 -0.05
C LYS A 111 -14.35 -10.64 0.43
N VAL A 112 -13.12 -10.36 0.82
CA VAL A 112 -12.75 -9.03 1.34
C VAL A 112 -12.83 -7.97 0.24
N ALA A 113 -12.38 -8.27 -0.98
CA ALA A 113 -12.51 -7.37 -2.13
C ALA A 113 -13.98 -7.11 -2.48
N LYS A 114 -14.85 -8.12 -2.38
CA LYS A 114 -16.31 -7.93 -2.50
C LYS A 114 -16.87 -7.05 -1.40
N LEU A 115 -16.41 -7.16 -0.16
CA LEU A 115 -16.85 -6.28 0.92
C LEU A 115 -16.41 -4.84 0.66
N GLN A 116 -15.17 -4.62 0.25
CA GLN A 116 -14.64 -3.30 -0.06
C GLN A 116 -15.37 -2.61 -1.21
N GLY A 117 -15.78 -3.36 -2.24
CA GLY A 117 -16.45 -2.78 -3.42
C GLY A 117 -15.88 -3.31 -4.72
N ILE A 118 -14.56 -3.24 -4.86
CA ILE A 118 -13.85 -3.51 -6.11
C ILE A 118 -14.13 -4.94 -6.63
N GLY A 119 -14.26 -5.91 -5.72
CA GLY A 119 -14.46 -7.31 -6.06
C GLY A 119 -15.86 -7.64 -6.59
N ARG A 120 -16.76 -6.64 -6.68
CA ARG A 120 -18.06 -6.76 -7.35
C ARG A 120 -17.98 -6.56 -8.86
N HIS A 121 -16.89 -5.96 -9.35
CA HIS A 121 -16.67 -5.72 -10.78
C HIS A 121 -15.99 -6.92 -11.45
N SER A 122 -16.12 -7.00 -12.78
CA SER A 122 -15.38 -7.94 -13.60
C SER A 122 -13.88 -7.62 -13.60
N SER A 123 -13.02 -8.60 -13.90
CA SER A 123 -11.58 -8.40 -13.93
C SER A 123 -11.14 -7.34 -14.96
N THR A 124 -11.84 -7.26 -16.09
CA THR A 124 -11.59 -6.25 -17.13
C THR A 124 -11.97 -4.84 -16.69
N GLU A 125 -13.07 -4.69 -15.94
CA GLU A 125 -13.43 -3.39 -15.37
C GLU A 125 -12.41 -2.94 -14.32
N VAL A 126 -11.96 -3.85 -13.45
CA VAL A 126 -10.96 -3.54 -12.42
C VAL A 126 -9.60 -3.17 -13.03
N GLU A 127 -9.19 -3.86 -14.11
CA GLU A 127 -7.98 -3.52 -14.84
C GLU A 127 -8.05 -2.11 -15.44
N GLU A 128 -9.18 -1.77 -16.08
CA GLU A 128 -9.38 -0.43 -16.64
C GLU A 128 -9.47 0.66 -15.56
N MET A 129 -10.08 0.37 -14.40
CA MET A 129 -10.07 1.26 -13.24
C MET A 129 -8.65 1.56 -12.76
N GLY A 130 -7.84 0.53 -12.53
CA GLY A 130 -6.44 0.71 -12.13
C GLY A 130 -5.61 1.42 -13.20
N ARG A 131 -5.90 1.20 -14.49
CA ARG A 131 -5.24 1.91 -15.59
C ARG A 131 -5.57 3.40 -15.58
N LYS A 132 -6.82 3.78 -15.30
CA LYS A 132 -7.24 5.18 -15.18
C LYS A 132 -6.56 5.88 -14.00
N ASP A 133 -6.43 5.21 -12.87
CA ASP A 133 -5.70 5.74 -11.70
C ASP A 133 -4.23 6.02 -12.04
N ILE A 134 -3.54 5.06 -12.67
CA ILE A 134 -2.15 5.21 -13.09
C ILE A 134 -2.01 6.33 -14.14
N ALA A 135 -2.95 6.43 -15.07
CA ALA A 135 -2.97 7.50 -16.06
C ALA A 135 -3.15 8.88 -15.39
N ALA A 136 -4.05 9.00 -14.40
CA ALA A 136 -4.24 10.23 -13.64
C ALA A 136 -2.97 10.65 -12.90
N LEU A 137 -2.28 9.69 -12.26
CA LEU A 137 -0.96 9.93 -11.65
C LEU A 137 0.06 10.37 -12.68
N SER A 138 0.12 9.70 -13.83
CA SER A 138 1.07 10.02 -14.90
C SER A 138 0.85 11.44 -15.45
N VAL A 139 -0.40 11.87 -15.63
CA VAL A 139 -0.73 13.24 -16.07
C VAL A 139 -0.31 14.25 -15.01
N TYR A 140 -0.64 14.00 -13.74
CA TYR A 140 -0.31 14.93 -12.66
C TYR A 140 1.21 15.05 -12.45
N LEU A 141 1.95 13.94 -12.50
CA LEU A 141 3.41 13.92 -12.33
C LEU A 141 4.15 14.42 -13.58
N GLY A 142 3.63 14.12 -14.78
CA GLY A 142 4.23 14.51 -16.06
C GLY A 142 4.11 16.00 -16.39
N ASN A 143 3.08 16.68 -15.86
CA ASN A 143 2.87 18.11 -16.06
C ASN A 143 3.72 19.01 -15.13
N ASN A 144 4.52 18.42 -14.23
CA ASN A 144 5.35 19.14 -13.24
C ASN A 144 6.85 19.15 -13.60
N GLN A 145 7.20 19.22 -14.89
CA GLN A 145 8.57 19.49 -15.36
C GLN A 145 8.79 20.98 -15.63
#